data_AF-A0A2H4WK03-F1
#
_entry.id   AF-A0A2H4WK03-F1
#
_cell.length_a   1.000
_cell.length_b   1.000
_cell.length_c   1.000
_cell.angle_alpha   90.00
_cell.angle_beta   90.00
_cell.angle_gamma   90.00
#
_symmetry.space_group_name_H-M   'P 1'
#
loop_
_entity.id
_entity.type
_entity.pdbx_description
1 polymer ?
#
loop_
_entity_poly.entity_id
_entity_poly.type
_entity_poly.pdbx_seq_one_letter_code
_entity_poly.pdbx_strand_id
1 'polypeptide(L)'
;MRVYLILLKQLEEVFNQNKVVRIAIQRMDKKKWIPLFDVKNSEGGVITCSLRVQSGEGVRTWADLRILADMLRDDFNAREVGLFLDEPDFIFPDDGVLEKDEYSD
;
A
#
# COMPACT_ATOMS: atom_id res chain seq x y z
N MET A 1 14.04 3.24 -1.47
CA MET A 1 13.22 3.00 -0.23
C MET A 1 12.77 1.53 -0.17
N ARG A 2 12.36 0.99 0.99
CA ARG A 2 11.73 -0.35 1.06
C ARG A 2 10.20 -0.19 1.08
N VAL A 3 9.50 -0.99 0.28
CA VAL A 3 8.03 -1.07 0.30
C VAL A 3 7.64 -2.50 0.62
N TYR A 4 6.90 -2.68 1.70
CA TYR A 4 6.44 -3.98 2.13
C TYR A 4 5.07 -4.32 1.54
N LEU A 5 4.64 -5.57 1.68
CA LEU A 5 3.39 -6.09 1.17
C LEU A 5 2.44 -6.43 2.32
N ILE A 6 1.23 -5.91 2.24
CA ILE A 6 0.17 -6.13 3.23
C ILE A 6 -1.07 -6.71 2.56
N LEU A 7 -1.76 -7.64 3.21
CA LEU A 7 -3.05 -8.12 2.71
C LEU A 7 -4.12 -7.02 2.85
N LEU A 8 -5.07 -6.98 1.92
CA LEU A 8 -6.15 -5.98 1.95
C LEU A 8 -6.88 -5.96 3.30
N LYS A 9 -7.23 -7.13 3.84
CA LYS A 9 -7.89 -7.24 5.15
C LYS A 9 -7.08 -6.66 6.30
N GLN A 10 -5.75 -6.86 6.29
CA GLN A 10 -4.88 -6.31 7.32
C GLN A 10 -4.79 -4.78 7.18
N LEU A 11 -4.72 -4.27 5.94
CA LEU A 11 -4.72 -2.84 5.70
C LEU A 11 -6.04 -2.18 6.13
N GLU A 12 -7.19 -2.83 5.91
CA GLU A 12 -8.49 -2.38 6.42
C GLU A 12 -8.49 -2.30 7.95
N GLU A 13 -7.93 -3.30 8.65
CA GLU A 13 -7.77 -3.27 10.11
C GLU A 13 -6.92 -2.07 10.56
N VAL A 14 -5.77 -1.86 9.92
CA VAL A 14 -4.85 -0.74 10.19
C VAL A 14 -5.51 0.62 9.91
N PHE A 15 -6.28 0.71 8.84
CA PHE A 15 -7.03 1.91 8.48
C PHE A 15 -8.10 2.24 9.53
N ASN A 16 -8.86 1.24 9.96
CA ASN A 16 -9.87 1.39 11.02
C ASN A 16 -9.26 1.79 12.38
N GLN A 17 -7.99 1.47 12.61
CA GLN A 17 -7.23 1.91 13.78
C GLN A 17 -6.63 3.33 13.63
N ASN A 18 -6.92 4.05 12.54
CA ASN A 18 -6.32 5.35 12.21
C ASN A 18 -4.78 5.33 12.14
N LYS A 19 -4.19 4.18 11.73
CA LYS A 19 -2.73 4.02 11.60
C LYS A 19 -2.21 4.37 10.20
N VAL A 20 -3.08 4.49 9.19
CA VAL A 20 -2.72 4.98 7.85
C VAL A 20 -2.56 6.50 7.87
N VAL A 21 -1.38 7.01 7.53
CA VAL A 21 -1.08 8.46 7.56
C VAL A 21 -1.07 9.09 6.18
N ARG A 22 -0.82 8.30 5.13
CA ARG A 22 -0.79 8.79 3.75
C ARG A 22 -1.20 7.69 2.79
N ILE A 23 -1.89 8.09 1.73
CA ILE A 23 -2.21 7.26 0.58
C ILE A 23 -1.61 7.90 -0.67
N ALA A 24 -0.94 7.10 -1.48
CA ALA A 24 -0.42 7.51 -2.77
C ALA A 24 -0.59 6.40 -3.81
N ILE A 25 -0.39 6.75 -5.07
CA ILE A 25 -0.38 5.83 -6.21
C ILE A 25 0.97 5.97 -6.90
N GLN A 26 1.62 4.84 -7.17
CA GLN A 26 2.83 4.76 -7.96
C GLN A 26 2.55 4.13 -9.33
N ARG A 27 3.09 4.75 -10.38
CA ARG A 27 3.21 4.13 -11.70
C ARG A 27 4.40 3.16 -11.72
N MET A 28 4.15 1.90 -11.98
CA MET A 28 5.20 0.88 -12.15
C MET A 28 5.62 0.76 -13.62
N ASP A 29 4.65 0.79 -14.53
CA ASP A 29 4.86 0.89 -15.97
C ASP A 29 3.65 1.56 -16.65
N LYS A 30 3.62 1.60 -18.00
CA LYS A 30 2.55 2.28 -18.77
C LYS A 30 1.13 1.81 -18.40
N LYS A 31 0.95 0.60 -17.90
CA LYS A 31 -0.36 0.01 -17.55
C LYS A 31 -0.29 -0.77 -16.24
N LYS A 32 0.58 -0.39 -15.32
CA LYS A 32 0.64 -0.99 -13.99
C LYS A 32 0.77 0.08 -12.94
N TRP A 33 -0.20 0.08 -12.05
CA TRP A 33 -0.31 1.01 -10.95
C TRP A 33 -0.41 0.22 -9.65
N ILE A 34 0.18 0.75 -8.59
CA ILE A 34 0.04 0.20 -7.25
C ILE A 34 -0.33 1.33 -6.28
N PRO A 35 -1.13 1.03 -5.25
CA PRO A 35 -1.30 1.93 -4.14
C PRO A 35 -0.13 1.80 -3.15
N LEU A 36 0.24 2.92 -2.56
CA LEU A 36 1.20 3.00 -1.47
C LEU A 36 0.49 3.58 -0.24
N PHE A 37 0.74 2.98 0.90
CA PHE A 37 0.20 3.40 2.19
C PHE A 37 1.35 3.61 3.16
N ASP A 38 1.45 4.80 3.71
CA ASP A 38 2.33 5.03 4.85
C ASP A 38 1.54 4.69 6.11
N VAL A 39 2.09 3.78 6.91
CA VAL A 39 1.44 3.23 8.10
C VAL A 39 2.34 3.41 9.32
N LYS A 40 1.75 3.83 10.44
CA LYS A 40 2.44 3.85 11.74
C LYS A 40 2.69 2.43 12.24
N ASN A 41 3.95 2.10 12.53
CA ASN A 41 4.31 0.84 13.18
C ASN A 41 4.19 0.94 14.71
N SER A 42 4.36 -0.19 15.40
CA SER A 42 4.30 -0.28 16.86
C SER A 42 5.40 0.52 17.58
N GLU A 43 6.54 0.73 16.92
CA GLU A 43 7.66 1.52 17.45
C GLU A 43 7.48 3.05 17.27
N GLY A 44 6.34 3.49 16.75
CA GLY A 44 6.05 4.90 16.48
C GLY A 44 6.70 5.48 15.22
N GLY A 45 7.41 4.64 14.46
CA GLY A 45 7.90 4.93 13.12
C GLY A 45 6.80 4.84 12.05
N VAL A 46 7.16 5.21 10.82
CA VAL A 46 6.28 5.09 9.64
C VAL A 46 6.96 4.20 8.62
N ILE A 47 6.21 3.23 8.11
CA ILE A 47 6.66 2.34 7.06
C ILE A 47 5.68 2.35 5.89
N THR A 48 6.22 2.20 4.68
CA THR A 48 5.43 2.23 3.44
C THR A 48 5.11 0.81 3.00
N CYS A 49 3.84 0.56 2.70
CA CYS A 49 3.38 -0.72 2.19
C CYS A 49 2.51 -0.59 0.94
N SER A 50 2.45 -1.66 0.16
CA SER A 50 1.56 -1.85 -0.98
C SER A 50 0.74 -3.11 -0.81
N LEU A 51 -0.34 -3.25 -1.56
CA LEU A 51 -1.21 -4.42 -1.45
C LEU A 51 -0.55 -5.67 -2.03
N ARG A 52 -0.65 -6.77 -1.28
CA ARG A 52 -0.29 -8.12 -1.72
C ARG A 52 -1.43 -8.77 -2.51
N VAL A 53 -1.11 -9.64 -3.47
CA VAL A 53 -2.11 -10.53 -4.08
C VAL A 53 -2.58 -11.57 -3.06
N GLN A 54 -3.87 -11.86 -3.02
CA GLN A 54 -4.45 -12.75 -2.00
C GLN A 54 -3.98 -14.21 -2.12
N SER A 55 -3.67 -14.67 -3.34
CA SER A 55 -3.33 -16.07 -3.65
C SER A 55 -1.85 -16.30 -3.93
N GLY A 56 -0.96 -15.38 -3.54
CA GLY A 56 0.46 -15.46 -3.91
C GLY A 56 1.35 -14.43 -3.19
N GLU A 57 2.62 -14.34 -3.58
CA GLU A 57 3.65 -13.52 -2.91
C GLU A 57 3.92 -12.19 -3.61
N GLY A 58 3.18 -11.86 -4.67
CA GLY A 58 3.41 -10.65 -5.47
C GLY A 58 2.64 -9.41 -5.00
N VAL A 59 3.10 -8.26 -5.47
CA VAL A 59 2.35 -7.00 -5.38
C VAL A 59 1.11 -7.05 -6.26
N ARG A 60 -0.03 -6.63 -5.72
CA ARG A 60 -1.27 -6.43 -6.47
C ARG A 60 -1.12 -5.18 -7.33
N THR A 61 -1.42 -5.31 -8.62
CA THR A 61 -1.32 -4.21 -9.59
C THR A 61 -2.68 -3.97 -10.26
N TRP A 62 -2.88 -2.73 -10.71
CA TRP A 62 -4.05 -2.31 -11.48
C TRP A 62 -3.64 -1.86 -12.87
N ALA A 63 -4.41 -2.28 -13.86
CA ALA A 63 -4.21 -1.89 -15.26
C ALA A 63 -4.77 -0.50 -15.59
N ASP A 64 -5.76 -0.04 -14.83
CA ASP A 64 -6.45 1.24 -15.00
C ASP A 64 -6.37 2.06 -13.72
N LEU A 65 -5.83 3.28 -13.83
CA LEU A 65 -5.69 4.20 -12.70
C LEU A 65 -7.04 4.57 -12.08
N ARG A 66 -8.11 4.64 -12.88
CA ARG A 66 -9.45 5.03 -12.41
C ARG A 66 -10.02 3.97 -11.48
N ILE A 67 -9.86 2.70 -11.84
CA ILE A 67 -10.31 1.57 -11.00
C ILE A 67 -9.55 1.55 -9.68
N LEU A 68 -8.24 1.85 -9.70
CA LEU A 68 -7.46 1.99 -8.47
C LEU A 68 -7.93 3.17 -7.62
N ALA A 69 -8.15 4.34 -8.23
CA ALA A 69 -8.62 5.52 -7.52
C ALA A 69 -10.03 5.33 -6.92
N ASP A 70 -10.93 4.67 -7.64
CA ASP A 70 -12.27 4.33 -7.14
C ASP A 70 -12.18 3.40 -5.93
N MET A 71 -11.34 2.35 -5.98
CA MET A 71 -11.11 1.47 -4.82
C MET A 71 -10.58 2.26 -3.60
N LEU A 72 -9.61 3.15 -3.80
CA LEU A 72 -9.05 3.94 -2.69
C LEU A 72 -10.08 4.90 -2.08
N ARG A 73 -10.95 5.47 -2.91
CA ARG A 73 -12.05 6.32 -2.44
C ARG A 73 -13.10 5.52 -1.68
N ASP A 74 -13.50 4.38 -2.22
CA ASP A 74 -14.65 3.63 -1.72
C ASP A 74 -14.28 2.81 -0.47
N ASP A 75 -13.09 2.20 -0.44
CA ASP A 75 -12.64 1.32 0.65
C ASP A 75 -11.87 2.08 1.75
N PHE A 76 -11.12 3.13 1.38
CA PHE A 76 -10.24 3.88 2.29
C PHE A 76 -10.63 5.34 2.46
N ASN A 77 -11.80 5.77 1.96
CA ASN A 77 -12.29 7.15 2.03
C ASN A 77 -11.22 8.19 1.60
N ALA A 78 -10.37 7.81 0.64
CA ALA A 78 -9.26 8.64 0.19
C ALA A 78 -9.79 9.85 -0.60
N ARG A 79 -9.77 11.03 0.03
CA ARG A 79 -10.21 12.29 -0.60
C ARG A 79 -9.12 12.97 -1.42
N GLU A 80 -7.87 12.73 -1.04
CA GLU A 80 -6.67 13.21 -1.72
C GLU A 80 -5.65 12.09 -1.72
N VAL A 81 -4.98 11.89 -2.87
CA VAL A 81 -3.94 10.88 -3.03
C VAL A 81 -2.75 11.50 -3.75
N GLY A 82 -1.54 11.18 -3.27
CA GLY A 82 -0.32 11.48 -4.02
C GLY A 82 -0.28 10.65 -5.31
N LEU A 83 0.26 11.21 -6.39
CA LEU A 83 0.47 10.49 -7.65
C LEU A 83 1.92 10.62 -8.08
N PHE A 84 2.62 9.48 -8.17
CA PHE A 84 4.00 9.40 -8.61
C PHE A 84 4.05 8.77 -10.00
N LEU A 85 4.64 9.50 -10.95
CA LEU A 85 4.74 9.10 -12.34
C LEU A 85 6.15 8.67 -12.75
N ASP A 86 7.17 9.06 -11.98
CA ASP A 86 8.56 8.73 -12.26
C ASP A 86 8.86 7.24 -12.01
N GLU A 87 10.05 6.79 -12.40
CA GLU A 87 10.47 5.43 -12.12
C GLU A 87 10.51 5.16 -10.61
N PRO A 88 9.99 4.00 -10.15
CA PRO A 88 9.99 3.68 -8.73
C PRO A 88 11.43 3.50 -8.22
N ASP A 89 11.78 4.22 -7.16
CA ASP A 89 13.09 4.17 -6.49
C ASP A 89 13.09 3.24 -5.26
N PHE A 90 12.13 2.32 -5.21
CA PHE A 90 11.95 1.37 -4.13
C PHE A 90 12.07 -0.08 -4.57
N ILE A 91 12.33 -0.93 -3.58
CA ILE A 91 12.40 -2.37 -3.74
C ILE A 91 11.35 -3.04 -2.85
N PHE A 92 10.82 -4.16 -3.32
CA PHE A 92 10.08 -5.10 -2.50
C PHE A 92 11.08 -6.09 -1.88
N PRO A 93 11.08 -6.31 -0.56
CA PRO A 93 11.90 -7.35 0.04
C PRO A 93 11.50 -8.74 -0.47
N ASP A 94 12.45 -9.67 -0.58
CA ASP A 94 12.18 -11.06 -1.03
C ASP A 94 11.23 -11.81 -0.07
N ASP A 95 11.27 -11.45 1.21
CA ASP A 95 10.40 -11.91 2.30
C ASP A 95 9.28 -10.92 2.63
N GLY A 96 9.11 -9.88 1.80
CA GLY A 96 8.53 -8.57 2.11
C GLY A 96 7.05 -8.49 2.44
N VAL A 97 6.54 -9.46 3.18
CA VAL A 97 5.21 -9.48 3.79
C VAL A 97 5.32 -8.85 5.16
N LEU A 98 4.49 -7.87 5.44
CA LEU A 98 4.36 -7.35 6.79
C LEU A 98 3.70 -8.38 7.68
N GLU A 99 4.44 -8.80 8.70
CA GLU A 99 3.90 -9.66 9.74
C GLU A 99 2.96 -8.86 10.65
N LYS A 100 1.97 -9.54 11.21
CA LYS A 100 0.92 -8.90 12.01
C LYS A 100 1.50 -8.16 13.24
N ASP A 101 2.64 -8.63 13.74
CA ASP A 101 3.33 -8.09 14.91
C ASP A 101 3.97 -6.71 14.65
N GLU A 102 4.19 -6.31 13.40
CA GLU A 102 4.79 -5.01 13.05
C GLU A 102 3.83 -3.82 13.20
N TYR A 103 2.53 -4.08 13.36
CA TYR A 103 1.49 -3.04 13.51
C TYR A 103 0.49 -3.30 14.64
N SER A 104 0.60 -4.42 15.34
CA SER A 104 -0.28 -4.74 16.48
C SER A 104 0.30 -4.09 17.75
N ASP A 105 -0.55 -3.35 18.47
CA ASP A 105 -0.33 -3.00 19.89
C ASP A 105 -0.99 -4.06 20.77
#